data_AF-A0A812YUX5-F1
#
_entry.id   AF-A0A812YUX5-F1
#
_cell.length_a   1.000
_cell.length_b   1.000
_cell.length_c   1.000
_cell.angle_alpha   90.00
_cell.angle_beta   90.00
_cell.angle_gamma   90.00
#
_symmetry.space_group_name_H-M   'P 1'
#
loop_
_entity.id
_entity.type
_entity.pdbx_description
1 polymer ?
#
loop_
_entity_poly.entity_id
_entity_poly.type
_entity_poly.pdbx_seq_one_letter_code
_entity_poly.pdbx_strand_id
1 'polypeptide(L)'
;MGYANAVCPVWHQTKADSFGNMLIDEFCKGQLTAAKVQSLASAAVKWHTALSEQYFRDLFLPVNAKAYWDNLERNAPWFREHPMFGWKGDRSKLIPLSLYGDEVAAYKATEAGSVSVIAFTTDLTPKQDPLGRYFLVSVYSDHTATSDTYTDVLNGIIPRFQKLVSPEFQGAAHTRARYDHKHFVANTPLEERNVIFQIPGMLYERFLHDPCHGQLLGTSKVLNGAALVYLAENGWFGEWPAVGKYDARLAPLLNLAYGRFEDWKRKCRLQCTQARFTPARLNRTKKLQFPSLTGKAVAQKVISFWLAEETASFAKRAGKSEQDEQLAACMLTYVRVLRCLDEFGMLLTEQQAAEFHKTGMSHLRVYAMLHSATTFMFQLLPKHHYFQHMIEDASQHRVNANIYTLLAAESFVGQIGRISRRCHKATVSCRTAQRYLVQLKARLEQPAMHATKRKRA
;
A
#
# COMPACT_ATOMS: atom_id res chain seq x y z
N MET A 1 0.31 -6.34 8.71
CA MET A 1 0.62 -5.79 7.37
C MET A 1 2.11 -5.49 7.29
N GLY A 2 2.83 -6.15 6.39
CA GLY A 2 4.23 -5.86 6.11
C GLY A 2 4.50 -6.15 4.64
N TYR A 3 5.32 -5.31 4.01
CA TYR A 3 5.89 -5.58 2.69
C TYR A 3 7.27 -6.19 2.88
N ALA A 4 7.55 -7.22 2.09
CA ALA A 4 8.79 -7.98 2.19
C ALA A 4 9.29 -8.24 0.76
N ASN A 5 10.33 -7.51 0.33
CA ASN A 5 10.85 -7.54 -1.04
C ASN A 5 12.14 -8.37 -1.17
N ALA A 6 12.16 -9.33 -2.10
CA ALA A 6 13.35 -10.05 -2.55
C ALA A 6 13.49 -10.00 -4.10
N VAL A 7 14.55 -10.54 -4.70
CA VAL A 7 14.87 -10.31 -6.13
C VAL A 7 15.07 -11.62 -6.88
N CYS A 8 14.46 -11.76 -8.06
CA CYS A 8 14.49 -12.97 -8.88
C CYS A 8 14.97 -12.66 -10.33
N PRO A 9 15.91 -13.46 -10.90
CA PRO A 9 16.32 -13.36 -12.30
C PRO A 9 15.47 -14.24 -13.24
N VAL A 10 15.04 -13.69 -14.39
CA VAL A 10 14.25 -14.43 -15.40
C VAL A 10 15.13 -15.32 -16.30
N TRP A 11 14.56 -16.47 -16.66
CA TRP A 11 15.21 -17.71 -17.13
C TRP A 11 15.71 -17.70 -18.58
N HIS A 12 16.51 -18.74 -18.92
CA HIS A 12 16.80 -19.16 -20.30
C HIS A 12 15.95 -20.39 -20.69
N GLN A 13 15.68 -20.48 -21.99
CA GLN A 13 14.61 -21.27 -22.62
C GLN A 13 14.69 -22.80 -22.46
N THR A 14 15.81 -23.37 -22.01
CA THR A 14 16.08 -24.82 -21.97
C THR A 14 15.88 -25.50 -20.61
N LYS A 15 15.44 -24.78 -19.57
CA LYS A 15 15.19 -25.37 -18.23
C LYS A 15 13.71 -25.41 -17.79
N ALA A 16 12.80 -24.78 -18.53
CA ALA A 16 11.38 -24.72 -18.16
C ALA A 16 10.75 -26.12 -18.00
N ASP A 17 11.10 -27.06 -18.87
CA ASP A 17 10.53 -28.43 -18.87
C ASP A 17 10.99 -29.26 -17.65
N SER A 18 12.20 -29.03 -17.15
CA SER A 18 12.72 -29.72 -15.96
C SER A 18 12.01 -29.30 -14.66
N PHE A 19 11.48 -28.07 -14.61
CA PHE A 19 10.77 -27.55 -13.43
C PHE A 19 9.41 -28.24 -13.24
N GLY A 20 8.70 -28.53 -14.33
CA GLY A 20 7.45 -29.28 -14.30
C GLY A 20 7.65 -30.72 -13.81
N ASN A 21 8.69 -31.40 -14.29
CA ASN A 21 8.93 -32.82 -13.99
C ASN A 21 9.52 -33.05 -12.58
N MET A 22 10.42 -32.18 -12.11
CA MET A 22 10.97 -32.28 -10.74
C MET A 22 9.88 -32.12 -9.65
N LEU A 23 8.79 -31.41 -9.94
CA LEU A 23 7.63 -31.27 -9.05
C LEU A 23 6.68 -32.48 -9.07
N ILE A 24 6.85 -33.42 -10.00
CA ILE A 24 6.04 -34.64 -10.13
C ILE A 24 6.70 -35.80 -9.35
N ASP A 25 8.01 -36.01 -9.49
CA ASP A 25 8.69 -37.19 -8.92
C ASP A 25 8.79 -37.19 -7.38
N GLU A 26 9.03 -36.03 -6.77
CA GLU A 26 9.00 -35.88 -5.31
C GLU A 26 7.59 -36.08 -4.72
N PHE A 27 6.54 -35.91 -5.54
CA PHE A 27 5.15 -35.99 -5.11
C PHE A 27 4.63 -37.44 -5.02
N CYS A 28 5.27 -38.39 -5.70
CA CYS A 28 4.85 -39.80 -5.76
C CYS A 28 5.34 -40.65 -4.58
N LYS A 29 6.34 -40.20 -3.80
CA LYS A 29 6.97 -40.96 -2.70
C LYS A 29 6.36 -40.69 -1.32
N GLY A 30 5.08 -40.34 -1.30
CA GLY A 30 4.45 -39.66 -0.16
C GLY A 30 4.34 -40.50 1.12
N GLN A 31 4.59 -39.83 2.26
CA GLN A 31 3.93 -40.13 3.55
C GLN A 31 3.85 -38.85 4.38
N LEU A 32 2.68 -38.21 4.39
CA LEU A 32 1.95 -37.68 5.56
C LEU A 32 0.90 -36.63 5.17
N THR A 33 -0.12 -36.50 6.01
CA THR A 33 -1.27 -35.58 5.91
C THR A 33 -0.89 -34.14 6.28
N ALA A 34 -1.55 -33.06 5.81
CA ALA A 34 -1.29 -32.31 4.56
C ALA A 34 -2.30 -32.44 3.38
N ALA A 35 -3.05 -33.54 3.30
CA ALA A 35 -3.76 -33.96 2.08
C ALA A 35 -4.89 -33.03 1.56
N LYS A 36 -5.33 -32.02 2.32
CA LYS A 36 -6.30 -31.00 1.84
C LYS A 36 -5.67 -29.65 1.50
N VAL A 37 -4.59 -29.27 2.20
CA VAL A 37 -3.85 -28.01 1.94
C VAL A 37 -3.13 -28.07 0.60
N GLN A 38 -2.58 -29.23 0.20
CA GLN A 38 -1.92 -29.39 -1.11
C GLN A 38 -2.85 -29.29 -2.33
N SER A 39 -4.17 -29.49 -2.19
CA SER A 39 -5.13 -29.33 -3.30
C SER A 39 -5.25 -27.88 -3.81
N LEU A 40 -4.71 -26.91 -3.07
CA LEU A 40 -4.73 -25.49 -3.38
C LEU A 40 -3.52 -25.06 -4.21
N ALA A 41 -2.33 -25.50 -3.82
CA ALA A 41 -1.09 -25.22 -4.55
C ALA A 41 -1.08 -25.87 -5.94
N SER A 42 -1.66 -27.07 -6.09
CA SER A 42 -1.65 -27.81 -7.35
C SER A 42 -2.48 -27.17 -8.47
N ALA A 43 -3.52 -26.39 -8.14
CA ALA A 43 -4.33 -25.67 -9.13
C ALA A 43 -3.61 -24.43 -9.71
N ALA A 44 -2.84 -23.71 -8.88
CA ALA A 44 -1.99 -22.60 -9.33
C ALA A 44 -0.78 -23.11 -10.14
N VAL A 45 -0.18 -24.23 -9.72
CA VAL A 45 1.01 -24.81 -10.37
C VAL A 45 0.69 -25.50 -11.70
N LYS A 46 -0.46 -26.19 -11.84
CA LYS A 46 -0.93 -26.67 -13.18
C LYS A 46 -1.20 -25.54 -14.18
N TRP A 47 -1.28 -24.29 -13.70
CA TRP A 47 -1.38 -23.08 -14.52
C TRP A 47 -0.02 -22.42 -14.81
N HIS A 48 1.00 -22.61 -13.95
CA HIS A 48 2.35 -22.09 -14.19
C HIS A 48 3.01 -22.66 -15.45
N THR A 49 2.75 -23.92 -15.81
CA THR A 49 3.24 -24.53 -17.05
C THR A 49 2.48 -24.10 -18.31
N ALA A 50 1.35 -23.39 -18.17
CA ALA A 50 0.50 -22.92 -19.27
C ALA A 50 0.52 -21.40 -19.47
N LEU A 51 1.06 -20.64 -18.50
CA LEU A 51 1.34 -19.22 -18.67
C LEU A 51 2.59 -19.08 -19.55
N SER A 52 2.44 -18.54 -20.75
CA SER A 52 3.57 -18.16 -21.60
C SER A 52 4.46 -17.13 -20.89
N GLU A 53 5.74 -17.07 -21.28
CA GLU A 53 6.69 -16.06 -20.79
C GLU A 53 6.11 -14.63 -20.90
N GLN A 54 5.32 -14.39 -21.95
CA GLN A 54 4.60 -13.15 -22.18
C GLN A 54 3.69 -12.78 -21.00
N TYR A 55 2.83 -13.67 -20.51
CA TYR A 55 1.94 -13.37 -19.38
C TYR A 55 2.70 -13.11 -18.08
N PHE A 56 3.84 -13.78 -17.86
CA PHE A 56 4.69 -13.51 -16.70
C PHE A 56 5.36 -12.12 -16.81
N ARG A 57 5.83 -11.75 -18.01
CA ARG A 57 6.33 -10.38 -18.30
C ARG A 57 5.25 -9.32 -18.12
N ASP A 58 4.04 -9.57 -18.61
CA ASP A 58 2.92 -8.63 -18.49
C ASP A 58 2.49 -8.42 -17.03
N LEU A 59 2.65 -9.43 -16.17
CA LEU A 59 2.35 -9.35 -14.74
C LEU A 59 3.48 -8.77 -13.89
N PHE A 60 4.76 -8.92 -14.27
CA PHE A 60 5.88 -8.58 -13.40
C PHE A 60 6.96 -7.64 -13.98
N LEU A 61 6.94 -7.37 -15.29
CA LEU A 61 7.91 -6.53 -16.02
C LEU A 61 7.27 -5.52 -17.02
N PRO A 62 6.18 -4.80 -16.68
CA PRO A 62 5.54 -3.85 -17.60
C PRO A 62 6.26 -2.49 -17.74
N VAL A 63 7.40 -2.31 -17.06
CA VAL A 63 8.23 -1.10 -17.11
C VAL A 63 9.70 -1.48 -17.28
N ASN A 64 10.54 -0.50 -17.63
CA ASN A 64 11.97 -0.72 -17.81
C ASN A 64 12.67 -1.04 -16.47
N ALA A 65 12.77 -2.33 -16.15
CA ALA A 65 13.43 -2.84 -14.96
C ALA A 65 14.91 -2.42 -14.90
N LYS A 66 15.61 -2.40 -16.04
CA LYS A 66 17.02 -1.97 -16.08
C LYS A 66 17.16 -0.54 -15.58
N ALA A 67 16.31 0.38 -16.03
CA ALA A 67 16.33 1.78 -15.59
C ALA A 67 16.05 1.93 -14.08
N TYR A 68 15.21 1.07 -13.50
CA TYR A 68 14.98 1.02 -12.05
C TYR A 68 16.23 0.55 -11.29
N TRP A 69 16.86 -0.54 -11.70
CA TRP A 69 18.07 -1.06 -11.04
C TRP A 69 19.28 -0.13 -11.22
N ASP A 70 19.49 0.43 -12.41
CA ASP A 70 20.52 1.45 -12.67
C ASP A 70 20.29 2.72 -11.83
N ASN A 71 19.03 3.07 -11.53
CA ASN A 71 18.70 4.18 -10.64
C ASN A 71 19.04 3.86 -9.18
N LEU A 72 18.72 2.65 -8.71
CA LEU A 72 19.06 2.23 -7.34
C LEU A 72 20.56 2.12 -7.13
N GLU A 73 21.33 1.59 -8.08
CA GLU A 73 22.80 1.56 -8.04
C GLU A 73 23.41 2.95 -7.82
N ARG A 74 22.93 3.95 -8.58
CA ARG A 74 23.39 5.34 -8.45
C ARG A 74 22.95 5.97 -7.12
N ASN A 75 21.69 5.81 -6.72
CA ASN A 75 21.05 6.67 -5.72
C ASN A 75 20.75 6.01 -4.37
N ALA A 76 20.64 4.68 -4.30
CA ALA A 76 20.18 3.96 -3.11
C ALA A 76 21.33 3.22 -2.39
N PRO A 77 21.77 3.69 -1.20
CA PRO A 77 22.88 3.05 -0.48
C PRO A 77 22.62 1.57 -0.17
N TRP A 78 21.40 1.23 0.26
CA TRP A 78 21.02 -0.15 0.59
C TRP A 78 21.21 -1.12 -0.59
N PHE A 79 21.03 -0.64 -1.84
CA PHE A 79 21.19 -1.51 -3.01
C PHE A 79 22.66 -1.83 -3.28
N ARG A 80 23.61 -0.97 -2.87
CA ARG A 80 25.05 -1.23 -2.98
C ARG A 80 25.53 -2.33 -2.03
N GLU A 81 24.80 -2.56 -0.94
CA GLU A 81 25.01 -3.66 0.00
C GLU A 81 24.15 -4.91 -0.32
N HIS A 82 23.25 -4.83 -1.29
CA HIS A 82 22.37 -5.94 -1.65
C HIS A 82 23.12 -6.95 -2.54
N PRO A 83 22.96 -8.28 -2.35
CA PRO A 83 23.69 -9.30 -3.12
C PRO A 83 23.58 -9.16 -4.65
N MET A 84 22.49 -8.59 -5.14
CA MET A 84 22.26 -8.34 -6.57
C MET A 84 23.00 -7.12 -7.16
N PHE A 85 23.73 -6.35 -6.36
CA PHE A 85 24.56 -5.24 -6.85
C PHE A 85 25.60 -5.74 -7.87
N GLY A 86 26.39 -6.74 -7.46
CA GLY A 86 27.43 -7.38 -8.25
C GLY A 86 26.91 -8.40 -9.28
N TRP A 87 25.60 -8.49 -9.49
CA TRP A 87 25.03 -9.45 -10.43
C TRP A 87 25.38 -9.08 -11.87
N LYS A 88 26.14 -9.96 -12.53
CA LYS A 88 26.67 -9.78 -13.90
C LYS A 88 25.67 -10.10 -15.02
N GLY A 89 24.43 -10.47 -14.67
CA GLY A 89 23.37 -10.76 -15.63
C GLY A 89 22.66 -9.51 -16.16
N ASP A 90 21.74 -9.72 -17.10
CA ASP A 90 20.94 -8.66 -17.71
C ASP A 90 19.90 -8.08 -16.74
N ARG A 91 20.18 -6.89 -16.18
CA ARG A 91 19.31 -6.19 -15.22
C ARG A 91 17.91 -5.85 -15.76
N SER A 92 17.65 -5.96 -17.07
CA SER A 92 16.28 -5.90 -17.59
C SER A 92 15.40 -7.09 -17.16
N LYS A 93 16.03 -8.20 -16.73
CA LYS A 93 15.40 -9.47 -16.33
C LYS A 93 15.28 -9.64 -14.81
N LEU A 94 15.63 -8.65 -13.99
CA LEU A 94 15.46 -8.71 -12.54
C LEU A 94 14.12 -8.16 -12.09
N ILE A 95 13.36 -8.97 -11.35
CA ILE A 95 12.09 -8.58 -10.76
C ILE A 95 12.28 -8.40 -9.24
N PRO A 96 11.97 -7.23 -8.67
CA PRO A 96 11.78 -7.07 -7.23
C PRO A 96 10.39 -7.63 -6.86
N LEU A 97 10.36 -8.83 -6.28
CA LEU A 97 9.13 -9.48 -5.83
C LEU A 97 8.81 -9.11 -4.38
N SER A 98 7.61 -8.59 -4.14
CA SER A 98 7.05 -8.38 -2.80
C SER A 98 6.08 -9.50 -2.41
N LEU A 99 6.08 -9.86 -1.13
CA LEU A 99 4.94 -10.53 -0.50
C LEU A 99 3.93 -9.51 0.05
N TYR A 100 2.65 -9.77 -0.20
CA TYR A 100 1.51 -9.09 0.41
C TYR A 100 0.62 -10.11 1.12
N GLY A 101 0.09 -9.74 2.29
CA GLY A 101 -0.82 -10.56 3.08
C GLY A 101 -1.87 -9.72 3.81
N ASP A 102 -3.13 -10.15 3.77
CA ASP A 102 -4.28 -9.44 4.34
C ASP A 102 -5.50 -10.37 4.51
N GLU A 103 -6.51 -9.94 5.26
CA GLU A 103 -7.71 -10.72 5.60
C GLU A 103 -8.98 -10.11 5.00
N VAL A 104 -9.99 -10.94 4.66
CA VAL A 104 -11.27 -10.43 4.16
C VAL A 104 -12.47 -11.27 4.56
N ALA A 105 -13.49 -10.61 5.12
CA ALA A 105 -14.76 -11.22 5.49
C ALA A 105 -15.40 -11.99 4.30
N ALA A 106 -15.49 -13.32 4.46
CA ALA A 106 -15.81 -14.25 3.39
C ALA A 106 -17.21 -14.87 3.50
N TYR A 107 -17.88 -14.74 4.64
CA TYR A 107 -19.19 -15.31 4.90
C TYR A 107 -20.26 -14.23 5.10
N LYS A 108 -21.53 -14.64 5.08
CA LYS A 108 -22.70 -13.76 5.26
C LYS A 108 -23.60 -14.30 6.37
N ALA A 109 -24.31 -13.36 6.99
CA ALA A 109 -25.57 -13.53 7.73
C ALA A 109 -25.58 -14.34 9.04
N THR A 110 -24.72 -15.34 9.28
CA THR A 110 -24.76 -16.12 10.54
C THR A 110 -23.41 -16.53 11.14
N GLU A 111 -22.36 -16.70 10.33
CA GLU A 111 -21.02 -17.07 10.83
C GLU A 111 -20.03 -15.94 10.58
N ALA A 112 -19.35 -15.49 11.64
CA ALA A 112 -18.22 -14.56 11.52
C ALA A 112 -16.99 -15.36 11.07
N GLY A 113 -16.41 -14.99 9.92
CA GLY A 113 -15.19 -15.60 9.43
C GLY A 113 -14.64 -14.90 8.20
N SER A 114 -13.33 -14.97 8.05
CA SER A 114 -12.59 -14.37 6.95
C SER A 114 -11.92 -15.45 6.09
N VAL A 115 -11.38 -15.03 4.96
CA VAL A 115 -10.26 -15.73 4.34
C VAL A 115 -9.01 -14.87 4.44
N SER A 116 -7.94 -15.48 4.91
CA SER A 116 -6.58 -14.96 4.80
C SER A 116 -6.12 -15.08 3.34
N VAL A 117 -5.50 -14.02 2.80
CA VAL A 117 -5.08 -13.89 1.40
C VAL A 117 -3.59 -13.55 1.35
N ILE A 118 -2.82 -14.29 0.55
CA ILE A 118 -1.40 -14.03 0.31
C ILE A 118 -1.17 -13.91 -1.19
N ALA A 119 -0.44 -12.87 -1.61
CA ALA A 119 -0.14 -12.58 -3.01
C ALA A 119 1.31 -12.14 -3.22
N PHE A 120 1.84 -12.40 -4.41
CA PHE A 120 3.04 -11.72 -4.90
C PHE A 120 2.65 -10.42 -5.60
N THR A 121 3.54 -9.43 -5.55
CA THR A 121 3.48 -8.19 -6.33
C THR A 121 4.91 -7.78 -6.70
N THR A 122 5.08 -6.68 -7.42
CA THR A 122 6.39 -6.10 -7.73
C THR A 122 6.33 -4.57 -7.70
N ASP A 123 7.45 -3.95 -7.33
CA ASP A 123 7.66 -2.51 -7.42
C ASP A 123 7.49 -1.98 -8.86
N LEU A 124 7.58 -2.88 -9.86
CA LEU A 124 7.55 -2.57 -11.30
C LEU A 124 6.14 -2.46 -11.90
N THR A 125 5.06 -2.77 -11.17
CA THR A 125 3.67 -2.75 -11.69
C THR A 125 2.77 -1.66 -11.07
N PRO A 126 3.25 -0.49 -10.62
CA PRO A 126 2.52 0.38 -9.70
C PRO A 126 1.23 0.98 -10.27
N LYS A 127 1.15 1.10 -11.60
CA LYS A 127 0.01 1.65 -12.36
C LYS A 127 -0.96 0.58 -12.88
N GLN A 128 -0.67 -0.72 -12.68
CA GLN A 128 -1.59 -1.78 -13.10
C GLN A 128 -2.85 -1.80 -12.23
N ASP A 129 -3.93 -2.36 -12.79
CA ASP A 129 -5.11 -2.68 -12.01
C ASP A 129 -4.81 -3.81 -10.99
N PRO A 130 -5.67 -4.04 -9.99
CA PRO A 130 -5.38 -4.96 -8.91
C PRO A 130 -5.06 -6.41 -9.34
N LEU A 131 -5.66 -6.92 -10.42
CA LEU A 131 -5.38 -8.29 -10.92
C LEU A 131 -4.05 -8.37 -11.69
N GLY A 132 -3.50 -7.23 -12.09
CA GLY A 132 -2.20 -7.14 -12.74
C GLY A 132 -1.05 -6.75 -11.82
N ARG A 133 -1.37 -6.16 -10.66
CA ARG A 133 -0.38 -5.84 -9.65
C ARG A 133 -0.20 -6.98 -8.64
N TYR A 134 -1.24 -7.74 -8.33
CA TYR A 134 -1.21 -8.80 -7.33
C TYR A 134 -1.54 -10.18 -7.94
N PHE A 135 -0.60 -11.11 -7.79
CA PHE A 135 -0.75 -12.50 -8.16
C PHE A 135 -1.08 -13.35 -6.93
N LEU A 136 -2.26 -13.98 -6.90
CA LEU A 136 -2.69 -14.79 -5.74
C LEU A 136 -1.79 -16.03 -5.57
N VAL A 137 -1.17 -16.15 -4.40
CA VAL A 137 -0.32 -17.30 -4.03
C VAL A 137 -1.10 -18.30 -3.18
N SER A 138 -1.82 -17.80 -2.18
CA SER A 138 -2.63 -18.62 -1.28
C SER A 138 -3.88 -17.88 -0.83
N VAL A 139 -4.94 -18.64 -0.58
CA VAL A 139 -6.14 -18.17 0.12
C VAL A 139 -6.66 -19.33 0.97
N TYR A 140 -6.88 -19.09 2.25
CA TYR A 140 -7.38 -20.10 3.19
C TYR A 140 -8.45 -19.53 4.11
N SER A 141 -9.36 -20.39 4.58
CA SER A 141 -10.39 -20.00 5.55
C SER A 141 -9.83 -20.07 6.95
N ASP A 142 -10.13 -19.05 7.76
CA ASP A 142 -9.71 -19.01 9.15
C ASP A 142 -10.42 -20.12 9.96
N HIS A 143 -11.62 -20.58 9.55
CA HIS A 143 -12.29 -21.75 10.14
C HIS A 143 -11.55 -23.08 9.89
N THR A 144 -10.60 -23.09 8.96
CA THR A 144 -9.74 -24.24 8.66
C THR A 144 -8.28 -23.98 9.03
N ALA A 145 -7.98 -22.83 9.64
CA ALA A 145 -6.65 -22.48 10.08
C ALA A 145 -6.41 -23.00 11.51
N THR A 146 -5.20 -23.51 11.73
CA THR A 146 -4.61 -23.85 13.03
C THR A 146 -3.54 -22.81 13.39
N SER A 147 -2.99 -22.89 14.60
CA SER A 147 -1.76 -22.17 14.98
C SER A 147 -0.64 -22.33 13.95
N ASP A 148 -0.56 -23.52 13.35
CA ASP A 148 0.55 -23.94 12.50
C ASP A 148 0.32 -23.55 11.03
N THR A 149 -0.93 -23.24 10.64
CA THR A 149 -1.30 -22.98 9.23
C THR A 149 -0.50 -21.84 8.60
N TYR A 150 -0.16 -20.79 9.35
CA TYR A 150 0.72 -19.72 8.86
C TYR A 150 2.14 -20.24 8.60
N THR A 151 2.69 -20.99 9.56
CA THR A 151 4.01 -21.61 9.48
C THR A 151 4.08 -22.64 8.34
N ASP A 152 3.06 -23.48 8.17
CA ASP A 152 2.94 -24.44 7.07
C ASP A 152 2.90 -23.77 5.70
N VAL A 153 2.13 -22.68 5.58
CA VAL A 153 2.06 -21.89 4.34
C VAL A 153 3.41 -21.26 4.03
N LEU A 154 4.11 -20.71 5.02
CA LEU A 154 5.45 -20.17 4.82
C LEU A 154 6.50 -21.26 4.56
N ASN A 155 6.46 -22.40 5.23
CA ASN A 155 7.29 -23.57 4.94
C ASN A 155 7.02 -24.16 3.54
N GLY A 156 5.81 -23.98 3.00
CA GLY A 156 5.47 -24.31 1.62
C GLY A 156 5.92 -23.26 0.59
N ILE A 157 6.08 -21.99 0.99
CA ILE A 157 6.47 -20.88 0.10
C ILE A 157 7.98 -20.65 0.12
N ILE A 158 8.61 -20.57 1.30
CA ILE A 158 10.01 -20.16 1.50
C ILE A 158 11.00 -21.06 0.76
N PRO A 159 10.96 -22.40 0.83
CA PRO A 159 11.90 -23.25 0.07
C PRO A 159 11.71 -23.14 -1.45
N ARG A 160 10.48 -22.87 -1.91
CA ARG A 160 10.21 -22.61 -3.34
C ARG A 160 10.75 -21.24 -3.73
N PHE A 161 10.60 -20.25 -2.87
CA PHE A 161 11.13 -18.92 -3.07
C PHE A 161 12.66 -18.91 -3.07
N GLN A 162 13.29 -19.62 -2.12
CA GLN A 162 14.73 -19.91 -2.09
C GLN A 162 15.15 -20.55 -3.42
N LYS A 163 14.48 -21.61 -3.91
CA LYS A 163 14.76 -22.20 -5.25
C LYS A 163 14.57 -21.23 -6.42
N LEU A 164 13.70 -20.22 -6.30
CA LEU A 164 13.50 -19.17 -7.32
C LEU A 164 14.58 -18.08 -7.27
N VAL A 165 15.18 -17.82 -6.10
CA VAL A 165 16.21 -16.77 -5.90
C VAL A 165 17.62 -17.29 -5.66
N SER A 166 17.84 -18.62 -5.65
CA SER A 166 19.15 -19.25 -5.45
C SER A 166 19.85 -19.56 -6.78
N PRO A 167 20.94 -18.86 -7.11
CA PRO A 167 22.08 -19.45 -7.81
C PRO A 167 23.07 -20.05 -6.79
N GLU A 168 23.97 -20.95 -7.23
CA GLU A 168 25.05 -21.52 -6.41
C GLU A 168 26.20 -20.52 -6.14
N PHE A 169 25.88 -19.23 -6.04
CA PHE A 169 26.79 -18.07 -5.90
C PHE A 169 26.05 -16.98 -5.09
N GLN A 170 26.65 -16.19 -4.20
CA GLN A 170 27.98 -16.25 -3.55
C GLN A 170 28.00 -15.19 -2.44
N GLY A 171 28.84 -15.38 -1.41
CA GLY A 171 29.49 -14.28 -0.65
C GLY A 171 28.62 -13.32 0.18
N ALA A 172 28.69 -13.44 1.51
CA ALA A 172 28.15 -12.44 2.44
C ALA A 172 28.99 -11.14 2.46
N ALA A 173 28.34 -10.01 2.72
CA ALA A 173 28.96 -8.81 3.31
C ALA A 173 27.92 -7.88 3.97
N HIS A 174 28.39 -7.02 4.87
CA HIS A 174 27.62 -6.21 5.81
C HIS A 174 28.35 -4.86 6.05
N THR A 175 27.67 -3.71 6.28
CA THR A 175 28.33 -2.45 6.74
C THR A 175 27.56 -1.10 6.70
N ARG A 176 26.63 -0.82 7.64
CA ARG A 176 26.18 0.51 8.16
C ARG A 176 25.28 1.40 7.26
N ALA A 177 24.33 2.22 7.78
CA ALA A 177 23.75 2.30 9.13
C ALA A 177 22.40 3.08 9.17
N ARG A 178 21.47 2.55 9.98
CA ARG A 178 20.25 3.07 10.64
C ARG A 178 19.95 1.97 11.70
N TYR A 179 18.71 1.66 12.10
CA TYR A 179 18.42 0.30 12.58
C TYR A 179 18.43 -0.62 11.35
N ASP A 180 19.64 -1.01 10.94
CA ASP A 180 19.89 -1.68 9.67
C ASP A 180 19.77 -3.20 9.80
N HIS A 181 19.72 -3.93 8.68
CA HIS A 181 19.54 -5.38 8.70
C HIS A 181 20.61 -6.10 9.53
N LYS A 182 21.82 -5.54 9.68
CA LYS A 182 22.87 -6.15 10.50
C LYS A 182 22.62 -5.92 11.98
N HIS A 183 22.12 -4.75 12.36
CA HIS A 183 21.74 -4.49 13.74
C HIS A 183 20.56 -5.38 14.16
N PHE A 184 19.63 -5.67 13.24
CA PHE A 184 18.60 -6.70 13.46
C PHE A 184 19.21 -8.11 13.57
N VAL A 185 20.02 -8.53 12.59
CA VAL A 185 20.64 -9.86 12.55
C VAL A 185 21.55 -10.13 13.77
N ALA A 186 22.36 -9.15 14.20
CA ALA A 186 23.29 -9.31 15.31
C ALA A 186 22.60 -9.36 16.69
N ASN A 187 21.42 -8.75 16.83
CA ASN A 187 20.68 -8.69 18.10
C ASN A 187 19.43 -9.59 18.11
N THR A 188 19.27 -10.48 17.15
CA THR A 188 18.18 -11.47 17.11
C THR A 188 18.72 -12.79 16.57
N PRO A 189 18.86 -13.84 17.40
CA PRO A 189 19.25 -15.18 16.97
C PRO A 189 18.39 -15.72 15.82
N LEU A 190 18.92 -16.60 14.98
CA LEU A 190 18.24 -17.05 13.75
C LEU A 190 16.91 -17.76 14.04
N GLU A 191 16.88 -18.50 15.13
CA GLU A 191 15.77 -19.21 15.76
C GLU A 191 14.70 -18.27 16.35
N GLU A 192 15.06 -17.05 16.72
CA GLU A 192 14.14 -16.00 17.20
C GLU A 192 13.64 -15.08 16.07
N ARG A 193 14.33 -15.06 14.91
CA ARG A 193 13.88 -14.28 13.74
C ARG A 193 12.61 -14.89 13.17
N ASN A 194 11.63 -14.03 12.90
CA ASN A 194 10.49 -14.40 12.07
C ASN A 194 11.00 -14.99 10.74
N VAL A 195 10.43 -16.13 10.33
CA VAL A 195 10.83 -16.91 9.14
C VAL A 195 10.92 -16.10 7.84
N ILE A 196 10.23 -14.95 7.73
CA ILE A 196 10.35 -14.05 6.58
C ILE A 196 11.77 -13.49 6.41
N PHE A 197 12.52 -13.30 7.51
CA PHE A 197 13.92 -12.85 7.49
C PHE A 197 14.93 -13.97 7.23
N GLN A 198 14.46 -15.22 7.07
CA GLN A 198 15.26 -16.36 6.62
C GLN A 198 15.27 -16.49 5.08
N ILE A 199 14.55 -15.60 4.38
CA ILE A 199 14.54 -15.52 2.90
C ILE A 199 15.80 -14.77 2.43
N PRO A 200 16.64 -15.36 1.55
CA PRO A 200 17.81 -14.69 1.00
C PRO A 200 17.47 -13.36 0.31
N GLY A 201 18.20 -12.29 0.64
CA GLY A 201 17.97 -10.94 0.11
C GLY A 201 16.82 -10.18 0.79
N MET A 202 16.18 -10.73 1.82
CA MET A 202 15.19 -10.01 2.62
C MET A 202 15.87 -9.07 3.63
N LEU A 203 15.86 -7.78 3.36
CA LEU A 203 16.47 -6.75 4.23
C LEU A 203 15.39 -6.06 5.09
N TYR A 204 15.77 -5.59 6.29
CA TYR A 204 14.84 -4.92 7.21
C TYR A 204 14.36 -3.58 6.64
N GLU A 205 15.25 -2.90 5.91
CA GLU A 205 15.06 -1.66 5.15
C GLU A 205 14.07 -1.82 3.97
N ARG A 206 13.62 -3.05 3.69
CA ARG A 206 12.59 -3.34 2.68
C ARG A 206 11.18 -3.39 3.26
N PHE A 207 11.01 -3.15 4.56
CA PHE A 207 9.72 -2.85 5.19
C PHE A 207 9.33 -1.40 4.87
N LEU A 208 8.82 -1.22 3.65
CA LEU A 208 8.58 0.08 3.05
C LEU A 208 7.29 0.73 3.58
N HIS A 209 7.34 2.05 3.74
CA HIS A 209 6.20 2.83 4.21
C HIS A 209 5.12 2.96 3.12
N ASP A 210 3.90 2.52 3.42
CA ASP A 210 2.75 2.64 2.51
C ASP A 210 2.07 4.02 2.61
N PRO A 211 2.01 4.80 1.51
CA PRO A 211 1.27 6.06 1.45
C PRO A 211 -0.24 5.94 1.77
N CYS A 212 -0.87 4.80 1.51
CA CYS A 212 -2.29 4.60 1.80
C CYS A 212 -2.56 4.59 3.30
N HIS A 213 -1.91 3.70 4.06
CA HIS A 213 -2.08 3.60 5.51
C HIS A 213 -1.40 4.74 6.28
N GLY A 214 -0.29 5.25 5.78
CA GLY A 214 0.48 6.35 6.38
C GLY A 214 -0.18 7.71 6.26
N GLN A 215 -0.45 8.12 5.02
CA GLN A 215 -0.96 9.44 4.70
C GLN A 215 -2.49 9.37 4.63
N LEU A 216 -3.06 8.70 3.62
CA LEU A 216 -4.50 8.77 3.34
C LEU A 216 -5.40 8.26 4.49
N LEU A 217 -5.01 7.16 5.14
CA LEU A 217 -5.71 6.59 6.30
C LEU A 217 -5.04 6.93 7.64
N GLY A 218 -4.04 7.82 7.63
CA GLY A 218 -3.27 8.24 8.80
C GLY A 218 -3.30 9.76 8.96
N THR A 219 -2.22 10.44 8.58
CA THR A 219 -2.09 11.90 8.78
C THR A 219 -3.22 12.70 8.12
N SER A 220 -3.75 12.24 6.97
CA SER A 220 -4.90 12.86 6.30
C SER A 220 -6.14 12.90 7.19
N LYS A 221 -6.39 11.90 8.03
CA LYS A 221 -7.61 11.84 8.85
C LYS A 221 -7.60 12.93 9.91
N VAL A 222 -6.48 13.09 10.61
CA VAL A 222 -6.32 14.14 11.63
C VAL A 222 -6.19 15.52 11.01
N LEU A 223 -5.51 15.66 9.86
CA LEU A 223 -5.43 16.91 9.12
C LEU A 223 -6.81 17.37 8.60
N ASN A 224 -7.54 16.50 7.88
CA ASN A 224 -8.87 16.81 7.35
C ASN A 224 -9.88 17.05 8.48
N GLY A 225 -9.78 16.30 9.59
CA GLY A 225 -10.59 16.50 10.79
C GLY A 225 -10.33 17.87 11.43
N ALA A 226 -9.07 18.21 11.66
CA ALA A 226 -8.66 19.49 12.22
C ALA A 226 -9.07 20.67 11.33
N ALA A 227 -8.81 20.60 10.03
CA ALA A 227 -9.19 21.66 9.08
C ALA A 227 -10.72 21.88 9.03
N LEU A 228 -11.53 20.81 9.00
CA LEU A 228 -12.99 20.92 9.06
C LEU A 228 -13.48 21.59 10.34
N VAL A 229 -12.95 21.18 11.49
CA VAL A 229 -13.38 21.70 12.80
C VAL A 229 -12.89 23.13 13.00
N TYR A 230 -11.66 23.46 12.59
CA TYR A 230 -11.12 24.81 12.66
C TYR A 230 -11.93 25.79 11.80
N LEU A 231 -12.26 25.42 10.55
CA LEU A 231 -13.13 26.24 9.68
C LEU A 231 -14.55 26.40 10.26
N ALA A 232 -15.09 25.36 10.90
CA ALA A 232 -16.40 25.43 11.55
C ALA A 232 -16.38 26.32 12.82
N GLU A 233 -15.42 26.13 13.73
CA GLU A 233 -15.26 26.92 14.96
C GLU A 233 -15.00 28.40 14.67
N ASN A 234 -14.38 28.73 13.52
CA ASN A 234 -14.14 30.11 13.07
C ASN A 234 -15.18 30.62 12.04
N GLY A 235 -16.37 30.02 11.98
CA GLY A 235 -17.54 30.58 11.28
C GLY A 235 -17.54 30.49 9.74
N TRP A 236 -16.59 29.79 9.11
CA TRP A 236 -16.46 29.75 7.64
C TRP A 236 -17.63 29.08 6.91
N PHE A 237 -18.24 28.08 7.56
CA PHE A 237 -19.39 27.35 7.01
C PHE A 237 -20.74 27.97 7.40
N GLY A 238 -20.77 28.85 8.40
CA GLY A 238 -21.96 29.47 8.98
C GLY A 238 -21.68 29.94 10.42
N GLU A 239 -22.56 30.75 10.98
CA GLU A 239 -22.42 31.26 12.36
C GLU A 239 -22.43 30.14 13.40
N TRP A 240 -21.52 30.21 14.39
CA TRP A 240 -21.43 29.22 15.45
C TRP A 240 -22.63 29.35 16.41
N PRO A 241 -23.57 28.37 16.48
CA PRO A 241 -24.83 28.56 17.19
C PRO A 241 -24.64 28.94 18.65
N ALA A 242 -25.41 29.89 19.20
CA ALA A 242 -25.18 30.40 20.56
C ALA A 242 -25.44 29.35 21.66
N VAL A 243 -26.48 28.52 21.49
CA VAL A 243 -27.00 27.59 22.52
C VAL A 243 -26.77 26.14 22.11
N GLY A 244 -26.57 25.26 23.11
CA GLY A 244 -26.53 23.80 22.94
C GLY A 244 -25.21 23.16 23.39
N LYS A 245 -25.18 21.81 23.38
CA LYS A 245 -23.95 21.04 23.57
C LYS A 245 -23.02 21.21 22.36
N TYR A 246 -21.72 21.05 22.57
CA TYR A 246 -20.70 21.32 21.55
C TYR A 246 -20.93 20.52 20.24
N ASP A 247 -21.27 19.24 20.35
CA ASP A 247 -21.60 18.37 19.21
C ASP A 247 -22.87 18.84 18.47
N ALA A 248 -23.93 19.19 19.20
CA ALA A 248 -25.15 19.74 18.63
C ALA A 248 -24.93 21.08 17.91
N ARG A 249 -23.99 21.91 18.39
CA ARG A 249 -23.59 23.19 17.76
C ARG A 249 -22.73 22.96 16.51
N LEU A 250 -21.85 21.97 16.54
CA LEU A 250 -20.96 21.62 15.41
C LEU A 250 -21.70 20.89 14.27
N ALA A 251 -22.70 20.06 14.59
CA ALA A 251 -23.45 19.26 13.61
C ALA A 251 -24.06 20.04 12.42
N PRO A 252 -24.78 21.18 12.60
CA PRO A 252 -25.32 21.93 11.46
C PRO A 252 -24.23 22.51 10.55
N LEU A 253 -23.12 22.99 11.12
CA LEU A 253 -21.99 23.52 10.36
C LEU A 253 -21.31 22.43 9.52
N LEU A 254 -21.15 21.23 10.07
CA LEU A 254 -20.64 20.08 9.32
C LEU A 254 -21.59 19.63 8.20
N ASN A 255 -22.90 19.80 8.36
CA ASN A 255 -23.88 19.53 7.31
C ASN A 255 -23.76 20.54 6.15
N LEU A 256 -23.58 21.83 6.45
CA LEU A 256 -23.30 22.88 5.45
C LEU A 256 -21.96 22.63 4.73
N ALA A 257 -20.90 22.28 5.49
CA ALA A 257 -19.60 21.89 4.95
C ALA A 257 -19.71 20.68 3.99
N TYR A 258 -20.52 19.68 4.35
CA TYR A 258 -20.76 18.51 3.49
C TYR A 258 -21.52 18.87 2.21
N GLY A 259 -22.47 19.81 2.27
CA GLY A 259 -23.13 20.38 1.09
C GLY A 259 -22.14 21.02 0.12
N ARG A 260 -21.27 21.91 0.63
CA ARG A 260 -20.20 22.54 -0.16
C ARG A 260 -19.27 21.49 -0.80
N PHE A 261 -18.87 20.47 -0.05
CA PHE A 261 -18.05 19.36 -0.55
C PHE A 261 -18.73 18.59 -1.69
N GLU A 262 -20.01 18.22 -1.56
CA GLU A 262 -20.74 17.51 -2.61
C GLU A 262 -20.91 18.34 -3.88
N ASP A 263 -21.14 19.66 -3.75
CA ASP A 263 -21.23 20.57 -4.89
C ASP A 263 -19.87 20.79 -5.57
N TRP A 264 -18.79 20.95 -4.80
CA TRP A 264 -17.42 20.99 -5.31
C TRP A 264 -17.07 19.69 -6.06
N LYS A 265 -17.34 18.53 -5.46
CA LYS A 265 -17.12 17.21 -6.06
C LYS A 265 -17.89 17.05 -7.37
N ARG A 266 -19.12 17.57 -7.45
CA ARG A 266 -19.94 17.60 -8.67
C ARG A 266 -19.33 18.50 -9.75
N LYS A 267 -18.89 19.72 -9.39
CA LYS A 267 -18.21 20.67 -10.30
C LYS A 267 -16.92 20.07 -10.88
N CYS A 268 -16.09 19.46 -10.03
CA CYS A 268 -14.85 18.78 -10.42
C CYS A 268 -15.07 17.41 -11.10
N ARG A 269 -16.32 16.95 -11.23
CA ARG A 269 -16.73 15.69 -11.86
C ARG A 269 -16.10 14.42 -11.24
N LEU A 270 -15.74 14.50 -9.95
CA LEU A 270 -15.02 13.46 -9.22
C LEU A 270 -15.97 12.35 -8.75
N GLN A 271 -15.53 11.09 -8.85
CA GLN A 271 -16.30 9.92 -8.43
C GLN A 271 -15.80 9.41 -7.08
N CYS A 272 -16.42 9.88 -6.00
CA CYS A 272 -16.08 9.48 -4.64
C CYS A 272 -17.32 9.34 -3.75
N THR A 273 -17.37 8.24 -2.99
CA THR A 273 -18.36 8.00 -1.94
C THR A 273 -17.75 8.33 -0.58
N GLN A 274 -18.19 9.44 0.00
CA GLN A 274 -17.97 9.81 1.40
C GLN A 274 -19.34 9.88 2.07
N ALA A 275 -19.46 9.46 3.33
CA ALA A 275 -20.68 9.69 4.11
C ALA A 275 -20.58 11.00 4.89
N ARG A 276 -21.74 11.60 5.20
CA ARG A 276 -21.90 12.93 5.81
C ARG A 276 -20.90 13.22 6.93
N PHE A 277 -20.42 14.46 6.99
CA PHE A 277 -19.60 14.93 8.09
C PHE A 277 -20.50 15.06 9.34
N THR A 278 -20.10 14.44 10.45
CA THR A 278 -20.82 14.49 11.73
C THR A 278 -19.81 14.54 12.88
N PRO A 279 -20.16 15.10 14.06
CA PRO A 279 -19.25 15.17 15.20
C PRO A 279 -18.67 13.80 15.58
N ALA A 280 -19.48 12.75 15.54
CA ALA A 280 -19.04 11.37 15.76
C ALA A 280 -18.03 10.88 14.70
N ARG A 281 -18.27 11.15 13.41
CA ARG A 281 -17.34 10.75 12.33
C ARG A 281 -16.03 11.53 12.34
N LEU A 282 -15.98 12.69 12.99
CA LEU A 282 -14.77 13.47 13.23
C LEU A 282 -14.13 13.20 14.61
N ASN A 283 -14.62 12.24 15.41
CA ASN A 283 -14.14 12.01 16.79
C ASN A 283 -14.17 13.29 17.66
N ARG A 284 -15.15 14.16 17.44
CA ARG A 284 -15.22 15.52 18.00
C ARG A 284 -16.60 15.78 18.60
N THR A 285 -17.04 14.92 19.51
CA THR A 285 -18.28 15.14 20.28
C THR A 285 -18.05 16.06 21.47
N LYS A 286 -16.79 16.20 21.92
CA LYS A 286 -16.34 17.15 22.94
C LYS A 286 -15.17 17.99 22.39
N LYS A 287 -15.08 19.27 22.80
CA LYS A 287 -14.00 20.19 22.38
C LYS A 287 -12.58 19.71 22.75
N LEU A 288 -12.45 18.86 23.76
CA LEU A 288 -11.17 18.33 24.23
C LEU A 288 -10.70 17.04 23.50
N GLN A 289 -11.44 16.57 22.49
CA GLN A 289 -11.04 15.40 21.70
C GLN A 289 -10.35 15.84 20.41
N PHE A 290 -9.20 15.24 20.08
CA PHE A 290 -8.54 15.49 18.80
C PHE A 290 -9.44 15.08 17.62
N PRO A 291 -9.71 15.99 16.68
CA PRO A 291 -10.55 15.71 15.52
C PRO A 291 -9.83 14.79 14.54
N SER A 292 -10.52 13.75 14.09
CA SER A 292 -10.02 12.76 13.14
C SER A 292 -11.16 12.27 12.25
N LEU A 293 -11.13 12.66 10.98
CA LEU A 293 -12.18 12.31 10.02
C LEU A 293 -12.08 10.84 9.62
N THR A 294 -13.07 10.05 9.98
CA THR A 294 -13.20 8.65 9.55
C THR A 294 -13.71 8.54 8.10
N GLY A 295 -13.06 7.69 7.29
CA GLY A 295 -13.38 7.51 5.88
C GLY A 295 -12.40 6.58 5.15
N LYS A 296 -12.71 6.29 3.88
CA LYS A 296 -11.86 5.48 2.98
C LYS A 296 -10.69 6.31 2.42
N ALA A 297 -9.60 5.66 2.04
CA ALA A 297 -8.37 6.33 1.60
C ALA A 297 -8.57 7.33 0.45
N VAL A 298 -9.24 6.90 -0.62
CA VAL A 298 -9.57 7.77 -1.77
C VAL A 298 -10.47 8.95 -1.35
N ALA A 299 -11.40 8.73 -0.41
CA ALA A 299 -12.25 9.82 0.09
C ALA A 299 -11.44 10.85 0.88
N GLN A 300 -10.49 10.42 1.71
CA GLN A 300 -9.60 11.33 2.45
C GLN A 300 -8.77 12.21 1.51
N LYS A 301 -8.21 11.62 0.44
CA LYS A 301 -7.50 12.36 -0.62
C LYS A 301 -8.36 13.45 -1.27
N VAL A 302 -9.56 13.08 -1.73
CA VAL A 302 -10.51 13.99 -2.40
C VAL A 302 -10.97 15.11 -1.45
N ILE A 303 -11.16 14.80 -0.16
CA ILE A 303 -11.50 15.79 0.88
C ILE A 303 -10.32 16.72 1.14
N SER A 304 -9.08 16.25 1.15
CA SER A 304 -7.90 17.12 1.29
C SER A 304 -7.76 18.10 0.13
N PHE A 305 -8.06 17.70 -1.11
CA PHE A 305 -8.07 18.60 -2.26
C PHE A 305 -9.08 19.73 -2.09
N TRP A 306 -10.33 19.41 -1.72
CA TRP A 306 -11.36 20.42 -1.42
C TRP A 306 -10.99 21.33 -0.24
N LEU A 307 -10.53 20.75 0.87
CA LEU A 307 -10.15 21.53 2.07
C LEU A 307 -8.96 22.45 1.83
N ALA A 308 -8.05 22.13 0.90
CA ALA A 308 -6.98 23.04 0.50
C ALA A 308 -7.52 24.29 -0.23
N GLU A 309 -8.59 24.15 -1.02
CA GLU A 309 -9.27 25.30 -1.65
C GLU A 309 -10.07 26.12 -0.63
N GLU A 310 -10.80 25.47 0.29
CA GLU A 310 -11.55 26.15 1.36
C GLU A 310 -10.62 26.91 2.32
N THR A 311 -9.55 26.27 2.80
CA THR A 311 -8.57 26.93 3.69
C THR A 311 -7.79 28.04 3.00
N ALA A 312 -7.39 27.87 1.74
CA ALA A 312 -6.76 28.95 0.96
C ALA A 312 -7.71 30.14 0.68
N SER A 313 -9.03 29.90 0.61
CA SER A 313 -10.04 30.95 0.49
C SER A 313 -10.28 31.64 1.83
N PHE A 314 -10.36 30.88 2.91
CA PHE A 314 -10.47 31.37 4.28
C PHE A 314 -9.28 32.27 4.66
N ALA A 315 -8.05 31.86 4.34
CA ALA A 315 -6.83 32.63 4.56
C ALA A 315 -6.65 33.88 3.65
N LYS A 316 -7.63 34.19 2.79
CA LYS A 316 -7.67 35.43 1.99
C LYS A 316 -8.67 36.47 2.50
N ARG A 317 -9.50 36.14 3.50
CA ARG A 317 -10.48 37.07 4.05
C ARG A 317 -9.82 38.22 4.83
N ALA A 318 -10.52 39.35 4.94
CA ALA A 318 -10.11 40.44 5.84
C ALA A 318 -10.14 39.97 7.30
N GLY A 319 -9.17 40.41 8.11
CA GLY A 319 -9.05 39.99 9.52
C GLY A 319 -8.54 38.56 9.71
N LYS A 320 -7.86 37.98 8.73
CA LYS A 320 -7.13 36.70 8.87
C LYS A 320 -6.07 36.76 9.98
N SER A 321 -5.89 35.64 10.67
CA SER A 321 -4.81 35.39 11.62
C SER A 321 -3.65 34.66 10.94
N GLU A 322 -2.47 34.68 11.57
CA GLU A 322 -1.32 33.87 11.13
C GLU A 322 -1.66 32.37 11.11
N GLN A 323 -2.47 31.90 12.06
CA GLN A 323 -2.89 30.49 12.13
C GLN A 323 -3.73 30.06 10.92
N ASP A 324 -4.48 30.98 10.32
CA ASP A 324 -5.25 30.70 9.10
C ASP A 324 -4.32 30.49 7.89
N GLU A 325 -3.28 31.31 7.78
CA GLU A 325 -2.26 31.20 6.74
C GLU A 325 -1.43 29.93 6.92
N GLN A 326 -1.06 29.59 8.16
CA GLN A 326 -0.41 28.33 8.50
C GLN A 326 -1.30 27.13 8.14
N LEU A 327 -2.61 27.16 8.43
CA LEU A 327 -3.55 26.09 8.04
C LEU A 327 -3.64 25.94 6.52
N ALA A 328 -3.80 27.05 5.78
CA ALA A 328 -3.82 27.02 4.33
C ALA A 328 -2.50 26.47 3.75
N ALA A 329 -1.35 26.93 4.25
CA ALA A 329 -0.05 26.43 3.83
C ALA A 329 0.13 24.93 4.14
N CYS A 330 -0.32 24.46 5.31
CA CYS A 330 -0.30 23.05 5.71
C CYS A 330 -1.13 22.17 4.77
N MET A 331 -2.35 22.60 4.43
CA MET A 331 -3.23 21.89 3.49
C MET A 331 -2.68 21.91 2.06
N LEU A 332 -2.23 23.05 1.56
CA LEU A 332 -1.71 23.20 0.19
C LEU A 332 -0.44 22.38 -0.03
N THR A 333 0.49 22.38 0.93
CA THR A 333 1.70 21.56 0.88
C THR A 333 1.38 20.07 0.94
N TYR A 334 0.46 19.64 1.82
CA TYR A 334 -0.01 18.25 1.85
C TYR A 334 -0.61 17.81 0.50
N VAL A 335 -1.48 18.62 -0.08
CA VAL A 335 -2.09 18.36 -1.39
C VAL A 335 -1.05 18.33 -2.51
N ARG A 336 -0.02 19.18 -2.46
CA ARG A 336 1.08 19.13 -3.45
C ARG A 336 1.90 17.85 -3.32
N VAL A 337 2.17 17.34 -2.11
CA VAL A 337 2.78 16.00 -1.93
C VAL A 337 1.93 14.92 -2.58
N LEU A 338 0.62 14.89 -2.32
CA LEU A 338 -0.27 13.89 -2.92
C LEU A 338 -0.29 13.97 -4.46
N ARG A 339 -0.28 15.19 -5.02
CA ARG A 339 -0.15 15.41 -6.46
C ARG A 339 1.18 14.89 -7.01
N CYS A 340 2.30 15.15 -6.34
CA CYS A 340 3.61 14.62 -6.75
C CYS A 340 3.61 13.09 -6.83
N LEU A 341 2.98 12.40 -5.87
CA LEU A 341 2.82 10.94 -5.89
C LEU A 341 2.07 10.46 -7.16
N ASP A 342 0.98 11.14 -7.56
CA ASP A 342 0.14 10.76 -8.71
C ASP A 342 0.70 11.16 -10.10
N GLU A 343 1.38 12.32 -10.15
CA GLU A 343 1.84 13.00 -11.36
C GLU A 343 3.20 12.49 -11.80
N PHE A 344 4.13 12.24 -10.86
CA PHE A 344 5.50 11.86 -11.19
C PHE A 344 5.62 10.40 -11.68
N GLY A 345 6.73 10.12 -12.36
CA GLY A 345 7.10 8.78 -12.79
C GLY A 345 7.41 7.84 -11.62
N MET A 346 7.73 6.58 -11.92
CA MET A 346 8.31 5.66 -10.93
C MET A 346 9.69 6.14 -10.47
N LEU A 347 10.48 6.65 -11.42
CA LEU A 347 11.80 7.22 -11.19
C LEU A 347 11.68 8.75 -11.24
N LEU A 348 12.27 9.42 -10.26
CA LEU A 348 12.20 10.87 -10.10
C LEU A 348 13.39 11.56 -10.77
N THR A 349 13.12 12.68 -11.44
CA THR A 349 14.19 13.64 -11.74
C THR A 349 14.71 14.26 -10.44
N GLU A 350 15.90 14.84 -10.47
CA GLU A 350 16.49 15.51 -9.31
C GLU A 350 15.62 16.67 -8.83
N GLN A 351 15.09 17.44 -9.78
CA GLN A 351 14.12 18.51 -9.52
C GLN A 351 12.84 17.98 -8.87
N GLN A 352 12.29 16.85 -9.34
CA GLN A 352 11.09 16.22 -8.75
C GLN A 352 11.36 15.71 -7.33
N ALA A 353 12.52 15.09 -7.09
CA ALA A 353 12.95 14.64 -5.77
C ALA A 353 13.12 15.81 -4.79
N ALA A 354 13.78 16.89 -5.23
CA ALA A 354 13.97 18.11 -4.45
C ALA A 354 12.64 18.85 -4.18
N GLU A 355 11.72 18.91 -5.15
CA GLU A 355 10.38 19.49 -4.97
C GLU A 355 9.56 18.68 -3.95
N PHE A 356 9.58 17.35 -4.08
CA PHE A 356 8.90 16.43 -3.17
C PHE A 356 9.43 16.59 -1.74
N HIS A 357 10.76 16.61 -1.59
CA HIS A 357 11.43 16.82 -0.31
C HIS A 357 11.05 18.16 0.33
N LYS A 358 11.24 19.27 -0.40
CA LYS A 358 10.94 20.62 0.07
C LYS A 358 9.47 20.72 0.52
N THR A 359 8.55 20.25 -0.30
CA THR A 359 7.11 20.35 -0.05
C THR A 359 6.68 19.49 1.15
N GLY A 360 7.18 18.25 1.24
CA GLY A 360 6.89 17.34 2.35
C GLY A 360 7.43 17.86 3.68
N MET A 361 8.66 18.36 3.71
CA MET A 361 9.25 18.92 4.94
C MET A 361 8.59 20.25 5.34
N SER A 362 8.20 21.09 4.38
CA SER A 362 7.36 22.28 4.67
C SER A 362 6.02 21.89 5.29
N HIS A 363 5.34 20.87 4.76
CA HIS A 363 4.08 20.37 5.36
C HIS A 363 4.27 19.95 6.82
N LEU A 364 5.26 19.10 7.10
CA LEU A 364 5.52 18.59 8.45
C LEU A 364 5.87 19.71 9.43
N ARG A 365 6.69 20.68 9.00
CA ARG A 365 7.06 21.85 9.82
C ARG A 365 5.84 22.70 10.18
N VAL A 366 4.99 23.02 9.21
CA VAL A 366 3.79 23.84 9.46
C VAL A 366 2.75 23.07 10.28
N TYR A 367 2.61 21.75 10.09
CA TYR A 367 1.76 20.91 10.96
C TYR A 367 2.23 20.94 12.42
N ALA A 368 3.55 20.85 12.66
CA ALA A 368 4.11 20.95 14.00
C ALA A 368 3.87 22.34 14.63
N MET A 369 3.99 23.42 13.86
CA MET A 369 3.65 24.78 14.33
C MET A 369 2.17 24.89 14.74
N LEU A 370 1.25 24.39 13.92
CA LEU A 370 -0.19 24.35 14.23
C LEU A 370 -0.51 23.50 15.47
N HIS A 371 0.21 22.38 15.66
CA HIS A 371 0.09 21.57 16.87
C HIS A 371 0.55 22.32 18.12
N SER A 372 1.69 23.03 18.08
CA SER A 372 2.17 23.83 19.21
C SER A 372 1.29 25.06 19.49
N ALA A 373 0.68 25.66 18.45
CA ALA A 373 -0.14 26.85 18.57
C ALA A 373 -1.60 26.59 18.99
N THR A 374 -2.04 25.33 19.08
CA THR A 374 -3.46 25.00 19.34
C THR A 374 -3.65 23.82 20.29
N THR A 375 -4.53 23.98 21.28
CA THR A 375 -4.89 22.90 22.20
C THR A 375 -5.96 22.00 21.57
N PHE A 376 -5.69 20.69 21.51
CA PHE A 376 -6.62 19.66 21.03
C PHE A 376 -7.13 19.81 19.58
N MET A 377 -6.48 20.60 18.70
CA MET A 377 -6.91 20.73 17.29
C MET A 377 -6.08 19.86 16.34
N PHE A 378 -4.76 20.06 16.27
CA PHE A 378 -3.87 19.26 15.42
C PHE A 378 -3.15 18.20 16.25
N GLN A 379 -3.18 16.93 15.81
CA GLN A 379 -2.66 15.80 16.57
C GLN A 379 -1.39 15.23 15.93
N LEU A 380 -0.26 15.32 16.61
CA LEU A 380 0.92 14.55 16.22
C LEU A 380 0.68 13.05 16.46
N LEU A 381 1.15 12.25 15.50
CA LEU A 381 1.04 10.79 15.44
C LEU A 381 2.37 10.22 14.95
N PRO A 382 2.75 8.99 15.33
CA PRO A 382 3.93 8.31 14.76
C PRO A 382 3.94 8.26 13.23
N LYS A 383 2.77 8.29 12.59
CA LYS A 383 2.63 8.37 11.13
C LYS A 383 3.23 9.63 10.48
N HIS A 384 3.45 10.71 11.24
CA HIS A 384 4.17 11.90 10.74
C HIS A 384 5.68 11.63 10.65
N HIS A 385 6.23 10.82 11.55
CA HIS A 385 7.63 10.38 11.45
C HIS A 385 7.83 9.41 10.27
N TYR A 386 6.90 8.47 10.06
CA TYR A 386 6.92 7.64 8.86
C TYR A 386 6.70 8.45 7.56
N PHE A 387 5.95 9.57 7.63
CA PHE A 387 5.87 10.54 6.53
C PHE A 387 7.25 11.15 6.24
N GLN A 388 7.97 11.59 7.27
CA GLN A 388 9.33 12.11 7.11
C GLN A 388 10.24 11.10 6.39
N HIS A 389 10.26 9.84 6.84
CA HIS A 389 11.04 8.79 6.16
C HIS A 389 10.61 8.56 4.71
N MET A 390 9.31 8.54 4.40
CA MET A 390 8.83 8.46 3.02
C MET A 390 9.35 9.61 2.14
N ILE A 391 9.47 10.83 2.71
CA ILE A 391 9.98 12.01 2.02
C ILE A 391 11.50 11.91 1.80
N GLU A 392 12.24 11.55 2.85
CA GLU A 392 13.69 11.34 2.83
C GLU A 392 14.09 10.24 1.83
N ASP A 393 13.50 9.05 1.96
CA ASP A 393 13.84 7.87 1.17
C ASP A 393 13.46 8.06 -0.32
N ALA A 394 12.32 8.69 -0.62
CA ALA A 394 11.94 9.02 -1.99
C ALA A 394 12.88 10.06 -2.63
N SER A 395 13.34 11.03 -1.83
CA SER A 395 14.32 12.03 -2.29
C SER A 395 15.69 11.40 -2.53
N GLN A 396 16.17 10.59 -1.60
CA GLN A 396 17.48 9.94 -1.66
C GLN A 396 17.54 8.89 -2.78
N HIS A 397 16.59 7.95 -2.80
CA HIS A 397 16.57 6.86 -3.79
C HIS A 397 16.09 7.32 -5.16
N ARG A 398 15.47 8.50 -5.25
CA ARG A 398 14.80 9.02 -6.46
C ARG A 398 13.76 8.04 -7.02
N VAL A 399 13.08 7.36 -6.12
CA VAL A 399 11.97 6.43 -6.41
C VAL A 399 10.70 7.01 -5.82
N ASN A 400 9.64 7.12 -6.63
CA ASN A 400 8.36 7.64 -6.19
C ASN A 400 7.69 6.66 -5.22
N ALA A 401 7.52 7.07 -3.95
CA ALA A 401 6.90 6.25 -2.91
C ALA A 401 5.47 5.76 -3.25
N ASN A 402 4.80 6.35 -4.24
CA ASN A 402 3.51 5.87 -4.73
C ASN A 402 3.57 4.42 -5.25
N ILE A 403 4.75 3.89 -5.63
CA ILE A 403 4.86 2.48 -6.02
C ILE A 403 4.59 1.49 -4.87
N TYR A 404 4.67 1.96 -3.63
CA TYR A 404 4.37 1.18 -2.42
C TYR A 404 2.91 1.34 -1.96
N THR A 405 2.07 2.11 -2.68
CA THR A 405 0.67 2.38 -2.27
C THR A 405 -0.21 1.13 -2.28
N LEU A 406 -0.92 0.88 -1.19
CA LEU A 406 -1.79 -0.29 -1.03
C LEU A 406 -3.24 -0.09 -1.49
N LEU A 407 -3.56 1.03 -2.14
CA LEU A 407 -4.88 1.26 -2.76
C LEU A 407 -5.30 0.14 -3.74
N ALA A 408 -4.32 -0.38 -4.50
CA ALA A 408 -4.55 -1.52 -5.39
C ALA A 408 -4.67 -2.84 -4.62
N ALA A 409 -4.01 -2.98 -3.47
CA ALA A 409 -4.07 -4.15 -2.59
C ALA A 409 -5.46 -4.27 -1.93
N GLU A 410 -5.98 -3.20 -1.32
CA GLU A 410 -7.36 -3.13 -0.80
C GLU A 410 -8.39 -3.54 -1.87
N SER A 411 -8.16 -3.10 -3.11
CA SER A 411 -9.01 -3.40 -4.26
C SER A 411 -8.87 -4.84 -4.77
N PHE A 412 -7.70 -5.47 -4.58
CA PHE A 412 -7.45 -6.88 -4.87
C PHE A 412 -8.12 -7.77 -3.82
N VAL A 413 -7.91 -7.49 -2.54
CA VAL A 413 -8.54 -8.18 -1.41
C VAL A 413 -10.06 -8.07 -1.48
N GLY A 414 -10.59 -6.90 -1.83
CA GLY A 414 -12.01 -6.69 -2.11
C GLY A 414 -12.55 -7.44 -3.34
N GLN A 415 -11.70 -7.88 -4.27
CA GLN A 415 -12.05 -8.82 -5.35
C GLN A 415 -12.04 -10.26 -4.84
N ILE A 416 -10.98 -10.70 -4.17
CA ILE A 416 -10.87 -12.03 -3.59
C ILE A 416 -12.07 -12.31 -2.67
N GLY A 417 -12.37 -11.41 -1.72
CA GLY A 417 -13.55 -11.55 -0.85
C GLY A 417 -14.90 -11.56 -1.59
N ARG A 418 -15.02 -10.90 -2.76
CA ARG A 418 -16.22 -11.01 -3.61
C ARG A 418 -16.34 -12.39 -4.28
N ILE A 419 -15.23 -13.03 -4.59
CA ILE A 419 -15.18 -14.39 -5.11
C ILE A 419 -15.53 -15.37 -3.97
N SER A 420 -14.85 -15.25 -2.82
CA SER A 420 -15.01 -16.15 -1.66
C SER A 420 -16.43 -16.15 -1.10
N ARG A 421 -17.09 -14.98 -1.03
CA ARG A 421 -18.52 -14.86 -0.65
C ARG A 421 -19.51 -15.58 -1.59
N ARG A 422 -19.05 -16.15 -2.71
CA ARG A 422 -19.84 -16.98 -3.64
C ARG A 422 -19.46 -18.46 -3.58
N CYS A 423 -18.63 -18.88 -2.63
CA CYS A 423 -18.12 -20.24 -2.50
C CYS A 423 -18.60 -20.87 -1.18
N HIS A 424 -18.82 -22.19 -1.18
CA HIS A 424 -19.22 -22.92 0.03
C HIS A 424 -18.07 -23.00 1.03
N LYS A 425 -18.32 -22.88 2.35
CA LYS A 425 -17.26 -22.77 3.37
C LYS A 425 -16.21 -23.89 3.30
N ALA A 426 -16.64 -25.14 3.17
CA ALA A 426 -15.76 -26.31 3.06
C ALA A 426 -14.89 -26.36 1.77
N THR A 427 -15.13 -25.49 0.79
CA THR A 427 -14.36 -25.41 -0.46
C THR A 427 -13.91 -23.99 -0.81
N VAL A 428 -14.06 -23.03 0.11
CA VAL A 428 -13.89 -21.59 -0.17
C VAL A 428 -12.50 -21.29 -0.72
N SER A 429 -11.47 -21.86 -0.11
CA SER A 429 -10.07 -21.73 -0.52
C SER A 429 -9.89 -22.13 -1.99
N CYS A 430 -10.33 -23.34 -2.33
CA CYS A 430 -10.07 -23.95 -3.65
C CYS A 430 -10.92 -23.30 -4.75
N ARG A 431 -12.20 -23.08 -4.48
CA ARG A 431 -13.09 -22.40 -5.42
C ARG A 431 -12.77 -20.91 -5.58
N THR A 432 -12.17 -20.27 -4.58
CA THR A 432 -11.65 -18.90 -4.72
C THR A 432 -10.46 -18.86 -5.66
N ALA A 433 -9.44 -19.71 -5.44
CA ALA A 433 -8.26 -19.78 -6.30
C ALA A 433 -8.63 -20.11 -7.76
N GLN A 434 -9.47 -21.12 -7.99
CA GLN A 434 -9.97 -21.48 -9.32
C GLN A 434 -10.68 -20.33 -10.03
N ARG A 435 -11.59 -19.63 -9.34
CA ARG A 435 -12.34 -18.50 -9.91
C ARG A 435 -11.49 -17.24 -10.12
N TYR A 436 -10.47 -17.05 -9.29
CA TYR A 436 -9.46 -16.02 -9.50
C TYR A 436 -8.66 -16.27 -10.78
N LEU A 437 -8.17 -17.50 -11.01
CA LEU A 437 -7.44 -17.85 -12.23
C LEU A 437 -8.25 -17.61 -13.51
N VAL A 438 -9.56 -17.89 -13.49
CA VAL A 438 -10.48 -17.58 -14.61
C VAL A 438 -10.58 -16.07 -14.85
N GLN A 439 -10.64 -15.24 -13.81
CA GLN A 439 -10.67 -13.78 -13.94
C GLN A 439 -9.32 -13.22 -14.41
N LEU A 440 -8.21 -13.77 -13.91
CA LEU A 440 -6.86 -13.42 -14.34
C LEU A 440 -6.66 -13.74 -15.83
N LYS A 441 -7.05 -14.95 -16.26
CA LYS A 441 -7.06 -15.35 -17.68
C LYS A 441 -7.84 -14.35 -18.53
N ALA A 442 -9.12 -14.15 -18.18
CA ALA A 442 -10.01 -13.28 -18.95
C ALA A 442 -9.53 -11.82 -19.00
N ARG A 443 -8.72 -11.38 -18.02
CA ARG A 443 -8.02 -10.09 -18.05
C ARG A 443 -6.83 -10.13 -19.01
N LEU A 444 -5.94 -11.11 -18.89
CA LEU A 444 -4.71 -11.21 -19.69
C LEU A 444 -4.99 -11.44 -21.19
N GLU A 445 -6.11 -12.09 -21.51
CA GLU A 445 -6.57 -12.28 -22.90
C GLU A 445 -7.30 -11.07 -23.49
N GLN A 446 -7.64 -10.05 -22.68
CA GLN A 446 -8.14 -8.78 -23.22
C GLN A 446 -6.95 -8.02 -23.86
N PRO A 447 -7.00 -7.70 -25.17
CA PRO A 447 -6.03 -6.78 -25.76
C PRO A 447 -6.01 -5.50 -24.93
N ALA A 448 -4.82 -4.98 -24.59
CA ALA A 448 -4.62 -3.93 -23.61
C ALA A 448 -5.50 -2.69 -23.88
N MET A 449 -6.72 -2.68 -23.34
CA MET A 449 -7.81 -1.86 -23.86
C MET A 449 -7.76 -0.45 -23.28
N HIS A 450 -6.79 0.31 -23.81
CA HIS A 450 -6.50 1.70 -23.55
C HIS A 450 -6.17 2.07 -22.10
N ALA A 451 -5.00 2.70 -21.92
CA ALA A 451 -4.64 3.51 -20.75
C ALA A 451 -5.52 4.79 -20.59
N THR A 452 -6.74 4.80 -21.14
CA THR A 452 -7.49 6.00 -21.50
C THR A 452 -9.00 5.86 -21.21
N LYS A 453 -9.39 5.33 -20.04
CA LYS A 453 -10.78 5.53 -19.52
C LYS A 453 -11.04 5.29 -18.01
N ARG A 454 -10.02 5.24 -17.15
CA ARG A 454 -10.25 5.60 -15.73
C ARG A 454 -10.14 7.12 -15.60
N LYS A 455 -11.29 7.80 -15.44
CA LYS A 455 -11.30 9.19 -14.95
C LYS A 455 -10.55 9.20 -13.63
N ARG A 456 -9.36 9.79 -13.61
CA ARG A 456 -8.60 10.03 -12.38
C ARG A 456 -9.46 10.88 -11.44
N ALA A 457 -9.48 10.50 -10.17
CA ALA A 457 -10.08 11.26 -9.08
C ALA A 457 -8.96 11.85 -8.20
#